data_AF-A0A1I2KP70-F1
#
_entry.id   AF-A0A1I2KP70-F1
#
_cell.length_a   1.000
_cell.length_b   1.000
_cell.length_c   1.000
_cell.angle_alpha   90.00
_cell.angle_beta   90.00
_cell.angle_gamma   90.00
#
_symmetry.space_group_name_H-M   'P 1'
#
loop_
_entity.id
_entity.type
_entity.pdbx_description
1 polymer ?
#
loop_
_entity_poly.entity_id
_entity_poly.type
_entity_poly.pdbx_seq_one_letter_code
_entity_poly.pdbx_strand_id
1 'polypeptide(L)'
;MFFTYHQKYRLSEIIRFFLAILFIYTGSTKLFDYNSFYDNLYNNPLINSRLLSNFLSIGVPILELIVGSLLLYPKKKLLGMNAAIGLLSLFTIYILGILFLSPYTPCSCGGIISLLSWHQHLYFNLGCIAIGLLGLYLMKNNKLKNKAEITDKI
;
A
#
# COMPACT_ATOMS: atom_id res chain seq x y z
N MET A 1 22.22 15.13 7.46
CA MET A 1 22.45 13.72 7.86
C MET A 1 23.03 12.96 6.67
N PHE A 2 24.35 12.74 6.64
CA PHE A 2 25.04 12.11 5.50
C PHE A 2 24.93 10.58 5.55
N PHE A 3 23.85 10.03 5.00
CA PHE A 3 23.76 8.58 4.78
C PHE A 3 24.72 8.14 3.65
N THR A 4 25.53 7.13 3.91
CA THR A 4 26.40 6.49 2.89
C THR A 4 25.54 5.79 1.82
N TYR A 5 26.09 5.62 0.60
CA TYR A 5 25.38 4.96 -0.51
C TYR A 5 24.79 3.59 -0.12
N HIS A 6 25.58 2.80 0.62
CA HIS A 6 25.17 1.48 1.09
C HIS A 6 24.05 1.54 2.15
N GLN A 7 24.01 2.58 2.99
CA GLN A 7 22.91 2.78 3.95
C GLN A 7 21.62 3.19 3.23
N LYS A 8 21.69 4.06 2.21
CA LYS A 8 20.53 4.46 1.40
C LYS A 8 19.91 3.27 0.67
N TYR A 9 20.76 2.40 0.09
CA TYR A 9 20.30 1.18 -0.56
C TYR A 9 19.60 0.25 0.43
N ARG A 10 20.24 -0.06 1.57
CA ARG A 10 19.66 -0.92 2.61
C ARG A 10 18.32 -0.40 3.12
N LEU A 11 18.22 0.90 3.40
CA LEU A 11 16.98 1.53 3.83
C LEU A 11 15.87 1.39 2.78
N SER A 12 16.19 1.62 1.50
CA SER A 12 15.20 1.47 0.43
C SER A 12 14.67 0.05 0.28
N GLU A 13 15.52 -0.97 0.48
CA GLU A 13 15.08 -2.38 0.44
C GLU A 13 14.24 -2.73 1.68
N ILE A 14 14.62 -2.26 2.88
CA ILE A 14 13.83 -2.47 4.11
C ILE A 14 12.41 -1.92 3.96
N ILE A 15 12.28 -0.69 3.47
CA ILE A 15 10.96 -0.07 3.20
C ILE A 15 10.17 -0.92 2.20
N ARG A 16 10.82 -1.40 1.14
CA ARG A 16 10.17 -2.19 0.09
C ARG A 16 9.66 -3.53 0.62
N PHE A 17 10.46 -4.23 1.42
CA PHE A 17 10.06 -5.49 2.05
C PHE A 17 8.95 -5.29 3.08
N PHE A 18 9.03 -4.24 3.90
CA PHE A 18 7.96 -3.88 4.84
C PHE A 18 6.63 -3.68 4.12
N LEU A 19 6.60 -2.85 3.07
CA LEU A 19 5.39 -2.63 2.28
C LEU A 19 4.93 -3.90 1.57
N ALA A 20 5.85 -4.74 1.08
CA ALA A 20 5.49 -6.01 0.45
C ALA A 20 4.77 -6.95 1.42
N ILE A 21 5.32 -7.13 2.62
CA ILE A 21 4.73 -7.95 3.68
C ILE A 21 3.35 -7.40 4.05
N LEU A 22 3.23 -6.08 4.22
CA LEU A 22 1.96 -5.43 4.53
C LEU A 22 0.90 -5.76 3.48
N PHE A 23 1.17 -5.52 2.20
CA PHE A 23 0.23 -5.77 1.11
C PHE A 23 -0.12 -7.25 0.93
N ILE A 24 0.86 -8.14 1.08
CA ILE A 24 0.62 -9.59 1.01
C ILE A 24 -0.28 -10.02 2.16
N TYR A 25 0.04 -9.59 3.38
CA TYR A 25 -0.77 -9.89 4.56
C TYR A 25 -2.21 -9.40 4.43
N THR A 26 -2.41 -8.13 4.02
CA THR A 26 -3.76 -7.56 3.90
C THR A 26 -4.56 -8.16 2.75
N GLY A 27 -3.91 -8.45 1.62
CA GLY A 27 -4.57 -9.11 0.49
C GLY A 27 -4.96 -10.55 0.83
N SER A 28 -4.04 -11.32 1.42
CA SER A 28 -4.31 -12.71 1.80
C SER A 28 -5.42 -12.82 2.85
N THR A 29 -5.41 -11.98 3.89
CA THR A 29 -6.45 -12.00 4.93
C THR A 29 -7.83 -11.70 4.37
N LYS A 30 -7.96 -10.74 3.44
CA LYS A 30 -9.24 -10.44 2.79
C LYS A 30 -9.74 -11.54 1.84
N LEU A 31 -8.84 -12.27 1.17
CA LEU A 31 -9.23 -13.41 0.36
C LEU A 31 -9.68 -14.60 1.21
N PHE A 32 -8.97 -14.88 2.30
CA PHE A 32 -9.35 -15.97 3.20
C PHE A 32 -10.67 -15.69 3.91
N ASP A 33 -10.91 -14.43 4.29
CA ASP A 33 -12.15 -13.99 4.93
C ASP A 33 -13.04 -13.19 3.96
N TYR A 34 -13.25 -13.76 2.76
CA TYR A 34 -13.97 -13.13 1.66
C TYR A 34 -15.38 -12.68 2.07
N ASN A 35 -16.15 -13.55 2.73
CA ASN A 35 -17.53 -13.26 3.09
C ASN A 35 -17.62 -12.06 4.04
N SER A 36 -16.78 -12.03 5.07
CA SER A 36 -16.74 -10.89 5.99
C SER A 36 -16.31 -9.62 5.25
N PHE A 37 -15.30 -9.68 4.37
CA PHE A 37 -14.90 -8.49 3.60
C PHE A 37 -16.01 -7.99 2.68
N TYR A 38 -16.72 -8.90 2.00
CA TYR A 38 -17.88 -8.58 1.17
C TYR A 38 -18.99 -7.92 1.99
N ASP A 39 -19.37 -8.50 3.13
CA ASP A 39 -20.44 -7.98 3.98
C ASP A 39 -20.09 -6.59 4.53
N ASN A 40 -18.82 -6.34 4.84
CA ASN A 40 -18.38 -5.01 5.25
C ASN A 40 -18.46 -3.99 4.13
N LEU A 41 -18.14 -4.37 2.89
CA LEU A 41 -18.30 -3.50 1.72
C LEU A 41 -19.78 -3.23 1.44
N TYR A 42 -20.63 -4.25 1.56
CA TYR A 42 -22.06 -4.14 1.29
C TYR A 42 -22.78 -3.29 2.34
N ASN A 43 -22.44 -3.45 3.62
CA ASN A 43 -22.99 -2.64 4.71
C ASN A 43 -22.30 -1.28 4.86
N ASN A 44 -21.32 -0.96 4.00
CA ASN A 44 -20.66 0.32 4.03
C ASN A 44 -21.56 1.41 3.42
N PRO A 45 -21.84 2.51 4.14
CA PRO A 45 -22.73 3.58 3.67
C PRO A 45 -22.28 4.28 2.39
N LEU A 46 -20.99 4.27 2.03
CA LEU A 46 -20.49 4.88 0.79
C LEU A 46 -20.52 3.93 -0.41
N ILE A 47 -20.57 2.62 -0.18
CA ILE A 47 -20.55 1.62 -1.25
C ILE A 47 -21.96 1.09 -1.47
N ASN A 48 -22.62 0.60 -0.41
CA ASN A 48 -23.99 0.06 -0.30
C ASN A 48 -24.61 -0.43 -1.63
N SER A 49 -23.83 -1.18 -2.40
CA SER A 49 -24.17 -1.63 -3.74
C SER A 49 -23.62 -3.02 -3.92
N ARG A 50 -24.52 -3.96 -4.23
CA ARG A 50 -24.19 -5.38 -4.40
C ARG A 50 -23.15 -5.60 -5.49
N LEU A 51 -23.31 -4.91 -6.63
CA LEU A 51 -22.40 -5.02 -7.77
C LEU A 51 -20.99 -4.54 -7.40
N LEU A 52 -20.91 -3.36 -6.77
CA LEU A 52 -19.63 -2.77 -6.40
C LEU A 52 -18.93 -3.58 -5.30
N SER A 53 -19.69 -4.08 -4.32
CA SER A 53 -19.16 -4.92 -3.24
C SER A 53 -18.63 -6.26 -3.77
N ASN A 54 -19.30 -6.89 -4.73
CA ASN A 54 -18.80 -8.10 -5.40
C ASN A 54 -17.48 -7.82 -6.13
N PHE A 55 -17.41 -6.71 -6.87
CA PHE A 55 -16.21 -6.38 -7.64
C PHE A 55 -15.03 -6.04 -6.72
N LEU A 56 -15.26 -5.22 -5.69
CA LEU A 56 -14.21 -4.79 -4.75
C LEU A 56 -13.74 -5.92 -3.84
N SER A 57 -14.64 -6.83 -3.42
CA SER A 57 -14.28 -7.96 -2.55
C SER A 57 -13.26 -8.92 -3.17
N ILE A 58 -13.17 -8.96 -4.50
CA ILE A 58 -12.17 -9.75 -5.24
C ILE A 58 -11.06 -8.86 -5.80
N GLY A 59 -11.43 -7.71 -6.38
CA GLY A 59 -10.49 -6.83 -7.07
C GLY A 59 -9.48 -6.19 -6.13
N VAL A 60 -9.93 -5.73 -4.95
CA VAL A 60 -9.04 -5.08 -3.97
C VAL A 60 -7.96 -6.04 -3.46
N PRO A 61 -8.31 -7.24 -2.94
CA PRO A 61 -7.29 -8.17 -2.45
C PRO A 61 -6.33 -8.65 -3.54
N ILE A 62 -6.81 -8.88 -4.77
CA ILE A 62 -5.95 -9.24 -5.90
C ILE A 62 -4.95 -8.13 -6.21
N LEU A 63 -5.41 -6.86 -6.26
CA LEU A 63 -4.53 -5.72 -6.49
C LEU A 63 -3.48 -5.59 -5.37
N GLU A 64 -3.87 -5.79 -4.11
CA GLU A 64 -2.93 -5.79 -2.98
C GLU A 64 -1.85 -6.88 -3.16
N LEU A 65 -2.22 -8.11 -3.50
CA LEU A 65 -1.27 -9.20 -3.74
C LEU A 65 -0.35 -8.95 -4.94
N ILE A 66 -0.89 -8.39 -6.03
CA ILE A 66 -0.10 -8.01 -7.21
C ILE A 66 0.93 -6.95 -6.83
N VAL A 67 0.53 -5.91 -6.11
CA VAL A 67 1.42 -4.83 -5.66
C VAL A 67 2.49 -5.36 -4.71
N GLY A 68 2.12 -6.19 -3.73
CA GLY A 68 3.04 -6.85 -2.82
C GLY A 68 4.08 -7.71 -3.55
N SER A 69 3.63 -8.50 -4.53
CA SER A 69 4.52 -9.33 -5.36
C SER A 69 5.45 -8.48 -6.24
N LEU A 70 4.95 -7.37 -6.77
CA LEU A 70 5.72 -6.45 -7.60
C LEU A 70 6.82 -5.73 -6.80
N LEU A 71 6.57 -5.46 -5.52
CA LEU A 71 7.58 -4.97 -4.59
C LEU A 71 8.67 -6.01 -4.31
N LEU A 72 8.38 -7.31 -4.32
CA LEU A 72 9.41 -8.33 -4.17
C LEU A 72 10.27 -8.50 -5.43
N TYR A 73 9.70 -8.25 -6.62
CA TYR A 73 10.38 -8.47 -7.89
C TYR A 73 11.45 -7.38 -8.19
N PRO A 74 12.76 -7.71 -8.16
CA PRO A 74 13.82 -6.68 -8.21
C PRO A 74 13.84 -5.86 -9.49
N LYS A 75 13.47 -6.45 -10.63
CA LYS A 75 13.46 -5.78 -11.95
C LYS A 75 12.34 -4.73 -12.06
N LYS A 76 11.24 -4.91 -11.32
CA LYS A 76 10.06 -4.01 -11.37
C LYS A 76 9.86 -3.20 -10.08
N LYS A 77 10.88 -3.13 -9.22
CA LYS A 77 10.81 -2.49 -7.90
C LYS A 77 10.31 -1.05 -7.90
N LEU A 78 10.66 -0.23 -8.90
CA LEU A 78 10.17 1.15 -9.02
C LEU A 78 8.68 1.21 -9.36
N LEU A 79 8.21 0.30 -10.23
CA LEU A 79 6.79 0.19 -10.55
C LEU A 79 6.00 -0.30 -9.33
N GLY A 80 6.52 -1.29 -8.61
CA GLY A 80 5.95 -1.77 -7.34
C GLY A 80 5.83 -0.65 -6.30
N MET A 81 6.87 0.16 -6.13
CA MET A 81 6.86 1.28 -5.18
C MET A 81 5.82 2.34 -5.56
N ASN A 82 5.74 2.74 -6.83
CA ASN A 82 4.72 3.68 -7.29
C ASN A 82 3.30 3.13 -7.12
N ALA A 83 3.09 1.85 -7.45
CA ALA A 83 1.79 1.19 -7.30
C ALA A 83 1.36 1.09 -5.82
N ALA A 84 2.31 0.78 -4.92
CA ALA A 84 2.09 0.75 -3.48
C ALA A 84 1.64 2.11 -2.93
N ILE A 85 2.36 3.19 -3.29
CA ILE A 85 2.00 4.55 -2.89
C ILE A 85 0.63 4.92 -3.46
N GLY A 86 0.37 4.63 -4.74
CA GLY A 86 -0.92 4.92 -5.38
C GLY A 86 -2.08 4.20 -4.69
N LEU A 87 -1.92 2.91 -4.40
CA LEU A 87 -2.95 2.11 -3.74
C LEU A 87 -3.19 2.55 -2.29
N LEU A 88 -2.14 2.86 -1.53
CA LEU A 88 -2.26 3.45 -0.19
C LEU A 88 -2.98 4.82 -0.23
N SER A 89 -2.68 5.66 -1.22
CA SER A 89 -3.36 6.95 -1.39
C SER A 89 -4.84 6.76 -1.69
N LEU A 90 -5.20 5.80 -2.55
CA LEU A 90 -6.59 5.47 -2.82
C LEU A 90 -7.33 5.01 -1.56
N PHE A 91 -6.71 4.12 -0.76
CA PHE A 91 -7.28 3.70 0.52
C PHE A 91 -7.41 4.86 1.51
N THR A 92 -6.44 5.78 1.51
CA THR A 92 -6.48 6.98 2.36
C THR A 92 -7.65 7.88 1.98
N ILE A 93 -7.86 8.13 0.68
CA ILE A 93 -9.00 8.90 0.17
C ILE A 93 -10.32 8.24 0.58
N TYR A 94 -10.42 6.92 0.47
CA TYR A 94 -11.59 6.17 0.91
C TYR A 94 -11.86 6.34 2.42
N ILE A 95 -10.83 6.21 3.27
CA ILE A 95 -10.95 6.42 4.73
C ILE A 95 -11.40 7.85 5.04
N LEU A 96 -10.84 8.85 4.35
CA LEU A 96 -11.27 10.25 4.50
C LEU A 96 -12.74 10.41 4.12
N GLY A 97 -13.18 9.78 3.02
CA GLY A 97 -14.61 9.74 2.65
C GLY A 97 -15.47 9.19 3.79
N ILE A 98 -15.05 8.08 4.42
CA ILE A 98 -15.78 7.50 5.56
C ILE A 98 -15.80 8.47 6.75
N LEU A 99 -14.70 9.15 7.07
CA LEU A 99 -14.65 10.04 8.23
C LEU A 99 -15.44 11.34 8.06
N PHE A 100 -15.56 11.86 6.84
CA PHE A 100 -16.17 13.17 6.59
C PHE A 100 -17.57 13.11 5.97
N LEU A 101 -17.88 12.09 5.17
CA LEU A 101 -19.14 12.01 4.42
C LEU A 101 -20.09 10.95 4.99
N SER A 102 -19.59 10.02 5.78
CA SER A 102 -20.39 8.92 6.29
C SER A 102 -21.19 9.31 7.54
N PRO A 103 -22.46 8.93 7.64
CA PRO A 103 -23.26 9.17 8.85
C PRO A 103 -22.79 8.37 10.07
N TYR A 104 -22.05 7.26 9.85
CA TYR A 104 -21.47 6.44 10.91
C TYR A 104 -20.21 5.71 10.42
N THR A 105 -19.39 5.24 11.35
CA THR A 105 -18.20 4.44 11.01
C THR A 105 -18.58 2.95 10.92
N PRO A 106 -18.35 2.28 9.77
CA PRO A 106 -18.62 0.86 9.67
C PRO A 106 -17.58 0.04 10.44
N CYS A 107 -17.87 -1.23 10.68
CA CYS A 107 -16.90 -2.15 11.28
C CYS A 107 -15.65 -2.27 10.37
N SER A 108 -14.46 -2.29 10.96
CA SER A 108 -13.22 -2.56 10.22
C SER A 108 -13.04 -4.08 10.11
N CYS A 109 -12.72 -4.58 8.91
CA CYS A 109 -12.22 -5.95 8.70
C CYS A 109 -10.93 -5.95 7.88
N GLY A 110 -9.98 -6.83 8.25
CA GLY A 110 -8.65 -6.90 7.62
C GLY A 110 -7.58 -7.58 8.47
N GLY A 111 -7.92 -8.62 9.23
CA GLY A 111 -6.99 -9.31 10.14
C GLY A 111 -6.55 -8.39 11.29
N ILE A 112 -5.26 -8.39 11.64
CA ILE A 112 -4.72 -7.54 12.73
C ILE A 112 -5.02 -6.06 12.50
N ILE A 113 -5.16 -5.64 11.24
CA ILE A 113 -5.45 -4.25 10.89
C ILE A 113 -6.88 -3.86 11.28
N SER A 114 -7.82 -4.80 11.46
CA SER A 114 -9.17 -4.46 11.95
C SER A 114 -9.21 -3.98 13.40
N LEU A 115 -8.12 -4.17 14.15
CA LEU A 115 -8.01 -3.70 15.53
C LEU A 115 -7.74 -2.18 15.62
N LEU A 116 -7.42 -1.53 14.50
CA LEU A 116 -7.19 -0.09 14.45
C LEU A 116 -8.52 0.66 14.34
N SER A 117 -8.65 1.79 15.02
CA SER A 117 -9.74 2.74 14.75
C SER A 117 -9.55 3.41 13.40
N TRP A 118 -10.62 3.87 12.75
CA TRP A 118 -10.54 4.53 11.43
C TRP A 118 -9.50 5.66 11.36
N HIS A 119 -9.34 6.43 12.44
CA HIS A 119 -8.31 7.46 12.55
C HIS A 119 -6.89 6.87 12.62
N GLN A 120 -6.71 5.77 13.36
CA GLN A 120 -5.44 5.07 13.42
C GLN A 120 -5.07 4.44 12.06
N HIS A 121 -6.04 3.87 11.33
CA HIS A 121 -5.82 3.42 9.94
C HIS A 121 -5.38 4.57 9.04
N LEU A 122 -5.99 5.75 9.17
CA LEU A 122 -5.61 6.92 8.39
C LEU A 122 -4.15 7.30 8.65
N TYR A 123 -3.75 7.43 9.92
CA TYR A 123 -2.37 7.76 10.27
C TYR A 123 -1.38 6.67 9.84
N PHE A 124 -1.76 5.40 9.97
CA PHE A 124 -0.95 4.28 9.51
C PHE A 124 -0.71 4.35 7.99
N ASN A 125 -1.76 4.59 7.20
CA ASN A 125 -1.64 4.72 5.75
C ASN A 125 -0.79 5.95 5.36
N LEU A 126 -1.01 7.09 6.00
CA LEU A 126 -0.20 8.30 5.77
C LEU A 126 1.28 8.07 6.09
N GLY A 127 1.58 7.37 7.19
CA GLY A 127 2.94 6.94 7.53
C GLY A 127 3.54 6.03 6.46
N CYS A 128 2.77 5.04 6.01
CA CYS A 128 3.19 4.12 4.93
C CYS A 128 3.45 4.86 3.60
N ILE A 129 2.63 5.85 3.27
CA ILE A 129 2.83 6.72 2.09
C ILE A 129 4.13 7.52 2.25
N ALA A 130 4.35 8.12 3.42
CA ALA A 130 5.54 8.93 3.67
C ALA A 130 6.84 8.11 3.55
N ILE A 131 6.89 6.92 4.16
CA ILE A 131 8.04 6.02 4.01
C ILE A 131 8.16 5.48 2.58
N GLY A 132 7.04 5.23 1.88
CA GLY A 132 7.04 4.82 0.48
C GLY A 132 7.66 5.88 -0.43
N LEU A 133 7.28 7.15 -0.25
CA LEU A 133 7.86 8.30 -0.95
C LEU A 133 9.36 8.45 -0.65
N LEU A 134 9.76 8.26 0.61
CA LEU A 134 11.18 8.24 0.98
C LEU A 134 11.93 7.10 0.27
N GLY A 135 11.37 5.88 0.27
CA GLY A 135 11.93 4.74 -0.44
C GLY A 135 12.07 5.00 -1.94
N LEU A 136 11.05 5.56 -2.57
CA LEU A 136 11.05 5.94 -3.99
C LEU A 136 12.16 6.97 -4.31
N TYR A 137 12.29 8.01 -3.48
CA TYR A 137 13.33 9.02 -3.61
C TYR A 137 14.73 8.41 -3.54
N LEU A 138 14.97 7.54 -2.55
CA LEU A 138 16.26 6.84 -2.40
C LEU A 138 16.57 5.93 -3.60
N MET A 139 15.57 5.22 -4.12
CA MET A 139 15.72 4.33 -5.28
C MET A 139 16.05 5.08 -6.58
N LYS A 140 15.38 6.22 -6.83
CA LYS A 140 15.64 7.03 -8.03
C LYS A 140 17.04 7.64 -8.02
N ASN A 141 17.47 8.17 -6.88
CA ASN A 141 18.81 8.75 -6.74
C ASN A 141 19.93 7.74 -7.01
N ASN A 142 19.77 6.49 -6.56
CA ASN A 142 20.74 5.43 -6.83
C ASN A 142 20.78 5.04 -8.32
N LYS A 143 19.62 5.01 -8.99
CA LYS A 143 19.55 4.71 -10.43
C LYS A 143 20.22 5.80 -11.29
N LEU A 144 20.06 7.08 -10.90
CA LEU A 144 20.69 8.21 -11.59
C LEU A 144 22.21 8.20 -11.41
N LYS A 145 22.71 7.94 -10.20
CA LYS A 145 24.16 7.83 -9.95
C LYS A 145 24.82 6.71 -10.74
N ASN A 146 24.24 5.51 -10.73
CA ASN A 146 24.79 4.39 -11.50
C ASN A 146 24.81 4.68 -13.01
N LYS A 147 23.84 5.45 -13.53
CA LYS A 147 23.82 5.83 -14.94
C LYS A 147 24.94 6.83 -15.27
N ALA A 148 25.15 7.84 -14.42
CA ALA A 148 26.22 8.83 -14.62
C ALA A 148 27.62 8.20 -14.59
N GLU A 149 27.90 7.31 -13.62
CA GLU A 149 29.19 6.59 -13.54
C GLU A 149 29.48 5.67 -14.75
N ILE A 150 28.43 5.18 -15.42
CA ILE A 150 28.59 4.39 -16.66
C ILE A 150 28.89 5.31 -17.85
N THR A 151 28.24 6.48 -17.91
CA THR A 151 28.46 7.44 -19.00
C THR A 151 29.85 8.07 -18.95
N ASP A 152 30.41 8.31 -17.76
CA ASP A 152 31.77 8.86 -17.60
C ASP A 152 32.89 7.83 -17.94
N LYS A 153 32.55 6.56 -18.16
CA LYS A 153 33.48 5.46 -18.49
C LYS A 153 33.52 5.09 -19.98
N ILE A 154 32.75 5.77 -20.82
CA ILE A 154 32.67 5.56 -22.28
C ILE A 154 33.28 6.78 -22.96
#